data_AF-A0A943TZ30-F1
#
_entry.id   AF-A0A943TZ30-F1
#
_cell.length_a   1.000
_cell.length_b   1.000
_cell.length_c   1.000
_cell.angle_alpha   90.00
_cell.angle_beta   90.00
_cell.angle_gamma   90.00
#
_symmetry.space_group_name_H-M   'P 1'
#
loop_
_entity.id
_entity.type
_entity.pdbx_description
1 polymer ?
#
loop_
_entity_poly.entity_id
_entity_poly.type
_entity_poly.pdbx_seq_one_letter_code
_entity_poly.pdbx_strand_id
1 'polypeptide(L)' 'MGKFQIPRVPGTTNKTIRFPNDVIEQVEAEIVGTGCTFSAFVIAAVKAALDELHENE' A
#
# COMPACT_ATOMS: atom_id res chain seq x y z
N MET A 1 8.23 31.45 18.09
CA MET A 1 7.24 31.19 17.03
C MET A 1 7.73 30.03 16.18
N GLY A 2 7.09 28.86 16.30
CA GLY A 2 7.44 27.70 15.49
C GLY A 2 7.09 27.98 14.03
N LYS A 3 8.09 27.90 13.14
CA LYS A 3 7.85 28.05 11.69
C LYS A 3 6.95 26.90 11.26
N PHE A 4 5.79 27.23 10.69
CA PHE A 4 4.93 26.24 10.04
C PHE A 4 5.74 25.56 8.94
N GLN A 5 6.00 24.26 9.08
CA GLN A 5 6.63 23.47 8.03
C GLN A 5 5.54 22.94 7.12
N ILE A 6 5.66 23.23 5.82
CA ILE A 6 4.77 22.67 4.83
C ILE A 6 4.99 21.14 4.83
N PRO A 7 3.93 20.33 5.03
CA PRO A 7 4.06 18.88 5.02
C PRO A 7 4.56 18.44 3.64
N ARG A 8 5.76 17.87 3.62
CA ARG A 8 6.37 17.37 2.39
C ARG A 8 5.89 15.95 2.17
N VAL A 9 4.85 15.81 1.35
CA VAL A 9 4.36 14.50 0.93
C VAL A 9 5.46 13.83 0.08
N PRO A 10 5.86 12.58 0.38
CA PRO A 10 6.82 11.87 -0.46
C PRO A 10 6.27 11.75 -1.89
N GLY A 11 7.15 11.89 -2.88
CA GLY A 11 6.77 11.76 -4.29
C GLY A 11 6.30 10.34 -4.61
N THR A 12 5.13 10.21 -5.22
CA THR A 12 4.58 8.92 -5.65
C THR A 12 4.59 8.82 -7.17
N THR A 13 4.95 7.66 -7.71
CA THR A 13 4.89 7.38 -9.15
C THR A 13 3.85 6.30 -9.40
N ASN A 14 2.92 6.52 -10.32
CA ASN A 14 1.93 5.50 -10.68
C ASN A 14 2.63 4.33 -11.43
N LYS A 15 2.29 3.10 -11.05
CA LYS A 15 2.76 1.87 -11.68
C LYS A 15 1.54 1.01 -12.02
N THR A 16 1.31 0.80 -13.32
CA THR A 16 0.21 -0.04 -13.81
C THR A 16 0.69 -1.48 -13.90
N ILE A 17 0.06 -2.38 -13.14
CA ILE A 17 0.29 -3.82 -13.17
C ILE A 17 -1.05 -4.56 -13.24
N ARG A 18 -1.05 -5.81 -13.72
CA ARG A 18 -2.25 -6.65 -13.74
C ARG A 18 -2.22 -7.65 -12.59
N PHE A 19 -3.35 -7.80 -11.92
CA PHE A 19 -3.59 -8.86 -10.96
C PHE A 19 -4.49 -9.93 -11.58
N PRO A 20 -4.28 -11.22 -11.26
CA PRO A 20 -5.27 -12.26 -11.55
C PRO A 20 -6.63 -11.93 -10.92
N ASN A 21 -7.73 -12.24 -11.61
CA ASN A 21 -9.07 -11.89 -11.13
C ASN A 21 -9.41 -12.56 -9.79
N ASP A 22 -8.97 -13.80 -9.60
CA ASP A 22 -9.15 -14.55 -8.36
C ASP A 22 -8.48 -13.86 -7.16
N VAL A 23 -7.32 -13.23 -7.37
CA VAL A 23 -6.63 -12.46 -6.34
C VAL A 23 -7.36 -11.15 -6.05
N ILE A 24 -7.90 -10.48 -7.08
CA ILE A 24 -8.68 -9.26 -6.89
C ILE A 24 -9.92 -9.56 -6.04
N GLU A 25 -10.69 -10.59 -6.40
CA GLU A 25 -11.90 -10.98 -5.68
C GLU A 25 -11.63 -11.32 -4.22
N GLN A 26 -10.54 -12.04 -3.94
CA GLN A 26 -10.13 -12.36 -2.57
C GLN A 26 -9.78 -11.11 -1.77
N VAL A 27 -8.96 -10.21 -2.33
CA VAL A 27 -8.58 -8.98 -1.64
C VAL A 27 -9.79 -8.08 -1.41
N GLU A 28 -10.67 -7.94 -2.40
CA GLU A 28 -11.89 -7.15 -2.27
C GLU A 28 -12.82 -7.69 -1.18
N ALA A 29 -12.99 -9.02 -1.10
CA ALA A 29 -13.79 -9.66 -0.06
C ALA A 29 -13.24 -9.37 1.35
N GLU A 30 -11.91 -9.43 1.53
CA GLU A 30 -11.25 -9.20 2.82
C GLU A 30 -11.29 -7.73 3.27
N ILE A 31 -11.23 -6.77 2.34
CA ILE A 31 -11.25 -5.34 2.67
C ILE A 31 -12.67 -4.76 2.82
N VAL A 32 -13.73 -5.51 2.48
CA VAL A 32 -15.11 -5.07 2.66
C VAL A 32 -15.39 -4.72 4.13
N GLY A 33 -15.96 -3.54 4.36
CA GLY A 33 -16.30 -3.06 5.71
C GLY A 33 -15.11 -2.57 6.55
N THR A 34 -13.87 -2.69 6.06
CA THR A 34 -12.66 -2.21 6.76
C THR A 34 -12.38 -0.72 6.54
N GLY A 35 -12.97 -0.12 5.49
CA GLY A 35 -12.63 1.22 5.03
C GLY A 35 -11.26 1.32 4.34
N CYS A 36 -10.59 0.19 4.11
CA CYS A 36 -9.34 0.11 3.35
C CYS A 36 -9.63 0.11 1.84
N THR A 37 -8.77 0.77 1.06
CA THR A 37 -8.83 0.70 -0.41
C THR A 37 -7.89 -0.39 -0.92
N PHE A 38 -8.20 -0.94 -2.11
CA PHE A 38 -7.34 -1.93 -2.74
C PHE A 38 -5.89 -1.44 -2.89
N SER A 39 -5.69 -0.19 -3.29
CA SER A 39 -4.34 0.40 -3.39
C SER A 39 -3.63 0.49 -2.04
N ALA A 40 -4.33 0.85 -0.96
CA ALA A 40 -3.75 0.89 0.38
C ALA A 40 -3.34 -0.51 0.85
N PHE A 41 -4.17 -1.51 0.59
CA PHE A 41 -3.85 -2.91 0.87
C PHE A 41 -2.59 -3.37 0.12
N VAL A 42 -2.52 -3.14 -1.19
CA VAL A 42 -1.35 -3.52 -2.00
C VAL A 42 -0.08 -2.81 -1.51
N ILE A 43 -0.16 -1.52 -1.18
CA ILE A 43 1.00 -0.78 -0.64
C ILE A 43 1.46 -1.39 0.69
N ALA A 44 0.53 -1.76 1.58
CA ALA A 44 0.87 -2.37 2.86
C ALA A 44 1.50 -3.75 2.68
N ALA A 45 0.94 -4.59 1.80
CA ALA A 45 1.46 -5.92 1.50
C ALA A 45 2.87 -5.86 0.91
N VAL A 46 3.11 -4.94 -0.03
CA VAL A 46 4.45 -4.78 -0.63
C VAL A 46 5.47 -4.27 0.39
N LYS A 47 5.08 -3.34 1.28
CA LYS A 47 5.97 -2.90 2.37
C LYS A 47 6.33 -4.04 3.31
N ALA A 48 5.34 -4.81 3.77
CA ALA A 48 5.57 -5.96 4.64
C ALA A 48 6.50 -6.99 3.99
N ALA A 49 6.30 -7.29 2.71
CA ALA A 49 7.18 -8.20 1.98
C ALA A 49 8.61 -7.67 1.83
N LEU A 50 8.80 -6.36 1.62
CA LEU A 50 10.13 -5.75 1.57
C LEU A 50 10.80 -5.73 2.95
N ASP A 51 10.06 -5.45 4.00
CA ASP A 51 10.56 -5.46 5.38
C ASP A 51 11.00 -6.87 5.77
N GLU A 52 10.21 -7.90 5.46
CA GLU A 52 10.58 -9.31 5.67
C GLU A 52 11.86 -9.72 4.91
N LEU A 53 12.05 -9.22 3.69
CA LEU A 53 13.27 -9.47 2.93
C LEU A 53 14.50 -8.81 3.57
N HIS A 54 14.38 -7.59 4.10
CA HIS A 54 15.48 -6.90 4.77
C HIS A 54 15.76 -7.42 6.19
N GLU A 55 14.76 -7.95 6.90
CA GLU A 55 14.93 -8.57 8.22
C GLU A 55 15.60 -9.95 8.15
N ASN A 56 15.49 -10.62 7.00
CA ASN A 56 16.13 -11.92 6.73
C ASN A 56 17.51 -11.80 6.06
N GLU A 57 18.05 -10.58 5.92
CA GLU A 57 19.45 -10.28 5.54
C GLU A 57 20.30 -9.95 6.78
#